data_AF-A0A8E6EZQ1-F1
#
_entry.id   AF-A0A8E6EZQ1-F1
#
_cell.length_a   1.000
_cell.length_b   1.000
_cell.length_c   1.000
_cell.angle_alpha   90.00
_cell.angle_beta   90.00
_cell.angle_gamma   90.00
#
_symmetry.space_group_name_H-M   'P 1'
#
loop_
_entity.id
_entity.type
_entity.pdbx_description
1 polymer ?
#
loop_
_entity_poly.entity_id
_entity_poly.type
_entity_poly.pdbx_seq_one_letter_code
_entity_poly.pdbx_strand_id
1 'polypeptide(L)'
;MAVLTREAPADGHVFEDIADAMPHMVWLADPDGGTTYHNRRILEYTGLPAGVTLGAGWEQVVHPDDVLASRVSWRHAVSTGEPFETPTTL
;
A
#
# COMPACT_ATOMS: atom_id res chain seq x y z
N MET A 1 7.91 2.82 4.54
CA MET A 1 6.75 2.40 3.73
C MET A 1 5.69 3.47 3.92
N ALA A 2 5.26 4.16 2.86
CA ALA A 2 4.36 5.30 3.01
C ALA A 2 2.93 4.87 2.69
N VAL A 3 2.06 4.90 3.70
CA VAL A 3 0.63 4.63 3.58
C VAL A 3 -0.11 5.95 3.69
N LEU A 4 -0.81 6.33 2.61
CA LEU A 4 -1.71 7.48 2.59
C LEU A 4 -3.14 6.94 2.64
N THR A 5 -3.77 7.02 3.82
CA THR A 5 -5.16 6.63 4.09
C THR A 5 -6.16 7.74 3.77
N ARG A 6 -6.07 8.33 2.57
CA ARG A 6 -7.19 9.16 2.06
C ARG A 6 -7.30 9.11 0.55
N GLU A 7 -8.52 9.34 0.07
CA GLU A 7 -8.92 9.47 -1.33
C GLU A 7 -7.80 10.08 -2.19
N ALA A 8 -7.55 9.45 -3.34
CA ALA A 8 -6.70 10.01 -4.38
C ALA A 8 -7.16 11.45 -4.68
N PRO A 9 -6.24 12.42 -4.80
CA PRO A 9 -6.60 13.79 -5.16
C PRO A 9 -7.47 13.82 -6.41
N ALA A 10 -8.42 14.77 -6.49
CA ALA A 10 -9.36 14.92 -7.60
C ALA A 10 -8.68 15.01 -8.99
N ASP A 11 -7.41 15.41 -9.04
CA ASP A 11 -6.54 15.36 -10.21
C ASP A 11 -5.69 14.08 -10.21
N GLY A 12 -6.33 12.93 -10.49
CA GLY A 12 -5.70 11.61 -10.42
C GLY A 12 -4.35 11.51 -11.16
N HIS A 13 -4.22 12.15 -12.32
CA HIS A 13 -2.98 12.14 -13.11
C HIS A 13 -1.80 12.84 -12.42
N VAL A 14 -2.04 13.95 -11.72
CA VAL A 14 -0.95 14.68 -11.03
C VAL A 14 -0.44 13.88 -9.84
N PHE A 15 -1.33 13.19 -9.14
CA PHE A 15 -0.94 12.32 -8.03
C PHE A 15 -0.12 11.12 -8.52
N GLU A 16 -0.58 10.44 -9.58
CA GLU A 16 0.11 9.30 -10.19
C GLU A 16 1.54 9.67 -10.62
N ASP A 17 1.69 10.79 -11.35
CA ASP A 17 2.99 11.29 -11.82
C ASP A 17 3.96 11.57 -10.65
N ILE A 18 3.46 12.20 -9.58
CA ILE A 18 4.28 12.48 -8.39
C ILE A 18 4.65 11.18 -7.68
N ALA A 19 3.70 10.27 -7.48
CA ALA A 19 3.94 8.99 -6.80
C ALA A 19 4.91 8.09 -7.57
N ASP A 20 4.86 8.09 -8.90
CA ASP A 20 5.78 7.35 -9.76
C ASP A 20 7.20 7.94 -9.79
N ALA A 21 7.32 9.26 -9.63
CA ALA A 21 8.62 9.92 -9.54
C ALA A 21 9.32 9.70 -8.18
N MET A 22 8.58 9.33 -7.14
CA MET A 22 9.16 9.09 -5.81
C MET A 22 10.05 7.84 -5.80
N PRO A 23 11.18 7.87 -5.06
CA PRO A 23 12.03 6.69 -4.87
C PRO A 23 11.44 5.69 -3.86
N HIS A 24 10.31 6.03 -3.24
CA HIS A 24 9.65 5.21 -2.23
C HIS A 24 8.55 4.35 -2.87
N MET A 25 8.26 3.20 -2.25
CA MET A 25 7.07 2.41 -2.56
C MET A 25 5.84 3.11 -2.00
N VAL A 26 4.88 3.39 -2.87
CA VAL A 26 3.64 4.10 -2.55
C VAL A 26 2.47 3.26 -3.02
N TRP A 27 1.48 3.11 -2.15
CA TRP A 27 0.17 2.58 -2.49
C TRP A 27 -0.92 3.40 -1.82
N LEU A 28 -2.12 3.34 -2.42
CA LEU A 28 -3.34 3.91 -1.83
C LEU A 28 -4.31 2.80 -1.49
N ALA A 29 -5.10 3.00 -0.45
CA ALA A 29 -6.19 2.12 -0.11
C ALA A 29 -7.49 2.89 0.09
N ASP A 30 -8.60 2.24 -0.26
CA ASP A 30 -9.95 2.69 0.03
C ASP A 30 -10.23 2.64 1.54
N PRO A 31 -11.31 3.31 2.01
CA PRO A 31 -11.74 3.26 3.42
C PRO A 31 -12.01 1.86 3.94
N ASP A 32 -12.33 0.90 3.06
CA ASP A 32 -12.51 -0.51 3.41
C ASP A 32 -11.17 -1.27 3.56
N GLY A 33 -10.04 -0.59 3.36
CA GLY A 33 -8.69 -1.14 3.46
C GLY A 33 -8.24 -1.94 2.24
N GLY A 34 -8.93 -1.84 1.12
CA GLY A 34 -8.55 -2.43 -0.15
C GLY A 34 -7.61 -1.52 -0.94
N THR A 35 -6.49 -2.04 -1.43
CA THR A 35 -5.52 -1.23 -2.18
C THR A 35 -6.06 -0.87 -3.56
N THR A 36 -6.04 0.41 -3.92
CA THR A 36 -6.56 0.96 -5.18
C THR A 36 -5.49 1.39 -6.16
N TYR A 37 -4.30 1.73 -5.66
CA TYR A 37 -3.21 2.24 -6.48
C TYR A 37 -1.87 1.72 -5.98
N HIS A 38 -0.96 1.49 -6.92
CA HIS A 38 0.43 1.13 -6.68
C HIS A 38 1.30 1.94 -7.65
N ASN A 39 2.35 2.58 -7.14
CA ASN A 39 3.31 3.25 -8.02
C ASN A 39 4.22 2.26 -8.76
N ARG A 40 4.95 2.72 -9.77
CA ARG A 40 5.88 1.87 -10.54
C ARG A 40 6.92 1.17 -9.64
N ARG A 41 7.37 1.82 -8.57
CA ARG A 41 8.41 1.27 -7.68
C ARG A 41 8.03 -0.02 -6.98
N ILE A 42 6.79 -0.14 -6.49
CA ILE A 42 6.36 -1.37 -5.82
C ILE A 42 6.17 -2.52 -6.81
N LEU A 43 5.77 -2.24 -8.05
CA LEU A 43 5.69 -3.26 -9.11
C LEU A 43 7.10 -3.75 -9.51
N GLU A 44 8.05 -2.84 -9.67
CA GLU A 44 9.46 -3.17 -9.92
C GLU A 44 10.08 -4.00 -8.78
N TYR A 45 9.80 -3.61 -7.53
CA TYR A 45 10.37 -4.28 -6.35
C TYR A 45 9.78 -5.68 -6.13
N THR A 46 8.47 -5.83 -6.27
CA THR A 46 7.77 -7.10 -6.01
C THR A 46 7.83 -8.04 -7.21
N GLY A 47 8.10 -7.52 -8.41
CA GLY A 47 8.01 -8.26 -9.66
C GLY A 47 6.57 -8.66 -10.04
N LEU A 48 5.57 -8.18 -9.29
CA LEU A 48 4.17 -8.53 -9.51
C LEU A 48 3.55 -7.66 -10.61
N PRO A 49 2.69 -8.23 -11.46
CA PRO A 49 1.91 -7.46 -12.41
C PRO A 49 1.00 -6.44 -11.72
N ALA A 50 0.83 -5.27 -12.35
CA ALA A 50 -0.17 -4.28 -11.94
C ALA A 50 -1.54 -4.96 -11.83
N GLY A 51 -2.18 -4.86 -10.66
CA GLY A 51 -3.48 -5.48 -10.39
C GLY A 51 -3.46 -6.64 -9.41
N VAL A 52 -2.35 -7.39 -9.31
CA VAL A 52 -2.26 -8.57 -8.42
C VAL A 52 -2.30 -8.18 -6.94
N THR A 53 -1.80 -6.98 -6.63
CA THR A 53 -1.76 -6.44 -5.28
C THR A 53 -2.96 -5.56 -4.93
N LEU A 54 -3.92 -5.35 -5.85
CA LEU A 54 -5.14 -4.58 -5.58
C LEU A 54 -6.07 -5.32 -4.61
N GLY A 55 -6.95 -4.57 -3.93
CA GLY A 55 -7.82 -5.11 -2.89
C GLY A 55 -7.02 -5.66 -1.71
N ALA A 56 -7.20 -6.93 -1.35
CA ALA A 56 -6.45 -7.60 -0.29
C ALA A 56 -5.09 -8.19 -0.77
N GLY A 57 -4.69 -7.91 -2.01
CA GLY A 57 -3.51 -8.52 -2.63
C GLY A 57 -2.16 -8.13 -2.02
N TRP A 58 -2.10 -7.04 -1.25
CA TRP A 58 -0.89 -6.57 -0.58
C TRP A 58 -0.33 -7.58 0.44
N GLU A 59 -1.14 -8.50 0.94
CA GLU A 59 -0.65 -9.53 1.88
C GLU A 59 0.34 -10.50 1.22
N GLN A 60 0.30 -10.63 -0.11
CA GLN A 60 1.22 -11.49 -0.86
C GLN A 60 2.65 -10.94 -0.89
N VAL A 61 2.83 -9.65 -0.57
CA VAL A 61 4.15 -9.01 -0.54
C VAL A 61 4.72 -8.90 0.87
N VAL A 62 3.96 -9.36 1.88
CA VAL A 62 4.38 -9.42 3.28
C VAL A 62 4.94 -10.81 3.57
N HIS A 63 5.99 -10.89 4.40
CA HIS A 63 6.54 -12.16 4.84
C HIS A 63 5.45 -13.00 5.53
N PRO A 64 5.30 -14.31 5.23
CA PRO A 64 4.20 -15.14 5.73
C PRO A 64 4.04 -15.12 7.26
N ASP A 65 5.17 -15.03 7.99
CA ASP A 65 5.16 -14.97 9.46
C ASP A 65 4.60 -13.65 9.99
N ASP A 66 4.72 -12.57 9.21
CA ASP A 66 4.28 -11.23 9.59
C ASP A 66 2.89 -10.89 9.04
N VAL A 67 2.26 -11.75 8.22
CA VAL A 67 0.95 -11.47 7.59
C VAL A 67 -0.13 -11.20 8.64
N LEU A 68 -0.20 -12.00 9.71
CA LEU A 68 -1.22 -11.83 10.75
C LEU A 68 -1.03 -10.53 11.52
N ALA A 69 0.20 -10.23 11.93
CA ALA A 69 0.52 -9.00 12.65
C ALA A 69 0.30 -7.76 11.75
N SER A 70 0.68 -7.86 10.48
CA SER A 70 0.48 -6.82 9.48
C SER A 70 -1.00 -6.59 9.19
N ARG A 71 -1.83 -7.63 9.09
CA ARG A 71 -3.30 -7.49 8.95
C ARG A 71 -3.92 -6.73 10.12
N VAL A 72 -3.45 -6.98 11.34
CA VAL A 72 -3.95 -6.28 12.54
C VAL A 72 -3.54 -4.80 12.51
N SER A 73 -2.26 -4.54 12.28
CA SER A 73 -1.72 -3.17 12.16
C SER A 73 -2.38 -2.40 11.01
N TRP A 74 -2.62 -3.06 9.87
CA TRP A 74 -3.32 -2.48 8.72
C TRP A 74 -4.75 -2.09 9.06
N ARG A 75 -5.52 -2.99 9.68
CA ARG A 75 -6.90 -2.70 10.07
C ARG A 75 -6.98 -1.56 11.07
N HIS A 76 -6.02 -1.49 12.00
CA HIS A 76 -5.91 -0.37 12.93
C HIS A 76 -5.68 0.94 12.18
N ALA A 77 -4.64 1.01 11.34
CA ALA A 77 -4.30 2.18 10.52
C ALA A 77 -5.45 2.68 9.63
N VAL A 78 -6.19 1.75 8.99
CA VAL A 78 -7.38 2.09 8.20
C VAL A 78 -8.48 2.70 9.06
N SER A 79 -8.71 2.15 10.26
CA SER A 79 -9.78 2.61 11.16
C SER A 79 -9.48 3.91 11.90
N THR A 80 -8.20 4.19 12.20
CA THR A 80 -7.78 5.33 13.02
C THR A 80 -7.15 6.46 12.21
N GLY A 81 -6.70 6.17 10.98
CA GLY A 81 -5.85 7.07 10.19
C GLY A 81 -4.41 7.17 10.69
N GLU A 82 -4.01 6.35 11.68
CA GLU A 82 -2.63 6.29 12.14
C GLU A 82 -1.73 5.62 11.09
N PRO A 83 -0.42 5.95 11.06
CA PRO A 83 0.51 5.33 10.12
C PRO A 83 0.55 3.80 10.24
N PHE A 84 0.54 3.10 9.11
CA PHE A 84 0.76 1.66 9.08
C PHE A 84 2.25 1.35 9.26
N GLU A 85 2.56 0.54 10.26
CA GLU A 85 3.89 0.00 10.50
C GLU A 85 3.84 -1.52 10.38
N THR A 86 4.73 -2.07 9.53
CA THR A 86 4.95 -3.52 9.48
C THR A 86 5.98 -3.91 10.54
N PRO A 87 5.71 -4.95 11.36
CA PRO A 87 6.76 -5.59 12.11
C PRO A 87 7.84 -6.02 11.12
N THR A 88 9.05 -5.49 11.28
CA THR A 88 10.17 -5.82 10.38
C THR A 88 10.84 -7.07 10.91
N THR A 89 10.40 -8.26 10.48
CA THR A 89 11.24 -9.46 10.54
C THR A 89 11.90 -9.61 9.17
N LEU A 90 13.23 -9.48 9.11
CA LEU A 90 14.04 -9.73 7.91
C LEU A 90 14.28 -11.23 7.73
#